data_AF-A0A535RCJ3-F1
#
_entry.id   AF-A0A535RCJ3-F1
#
_cell.length_a   1.000
_cell.length_b   1.000
_cell.length_c   1.000
_cell.angle_alpha   90.00
_cell.angle_beta   90.00
_cell.angle_gamma   90.00
#
_symmetry.space_group_name_H-M   'P 1'
#
loop_
_entity.id
_entity.type
_entity.pdbx_description
1 polymer ?
#
loop_
_entity_poly.entity_id
_entity_poly.type
_entity_poly.pdbx_seq_one_letter_code
_entity_poly.pdbx_strand_id
1 'polypeptide(L)'
;MSQGADVIFGAGGQTGNGALLAAKQANKYCVGVDVDQYVSYPDVDSCLITSAEKHLDVAVKQAITNLTKSAFTGGILSFDAKNDGIGLAPYHDYESKIPADVKAKITDIQTKLKDGSLKTGVSA
;
A
#
# COMPACT_ATOMS: atom_id res chain seq x y z
N MET A 1 -6.98 21.04 0.43
CA MET A 1 -6.20 21.44 1.63
C MET A 1 -6.89 22.43 2.56
N SER A 2 -7.97 23.09 2.16
CA SER A 2 -8.67 24.12 2.95
C SER A 2 -9.23 23.67 4.31
N GLN A 3 -9.33 22.36 4.55
CA GLN A 3 -9.81 21.78 5.81
C GLN A 3 -8.68 21.39 6.78
N GLY A 4 -7.43 21.76 6.48
CA GLY A 4 -6.31 21.61 7.42
C GLY A 4 -5.69 20.21 7.51
N ALA A 5 -5.91 19.33 6.53
CA ALA A 5 -5.26 18.03 6.50
C ALA A 5 -3.72 18.15 6.42
N ASP A 6 -3.01 17.34 7.20
CA ASP A 6 -1.54 17.29 7.19
C ASP A 6 -0.98 16.13 6.35
N VAL A 7 -1.80 15.09 6.15
CA VAL A 7 -1.46 13.90 5.38
C VAL A 7 -2.60 13.59 4.41
N ILE A 8 -2.28 13.27 3.16
CA ILE A 8 -3.23 12.82 2.15
C ILE A 8 -2.93 11.37 1.78
N PHE A 9 -3.93 10.50 1.88
CA PHE A 9 -3.87 9.13 1.39
C PHE A 9 -4.51 9.03 0.01
N GLY A 10 -3.69 8.81 -1.03
CA GLY A 10 -4.07 8.88 -2.44
C GLY A 10 -4.82 7.66 -2.99
N ALA A 11 -5.81 7.13 -2.27
CA ALA A 11 -6.51 5.90 -2.64
C ALA A 11 -7.53 6.08 -3.79
N GLY A 12 -7.06 6.30 -5.01
CA GLY A 12 -7.93 6.55 -6.17
C GLY A 12 -7.28 6.39 -7.54
N GLY A 13 -6.23 5.57 -7.66
CA GLY A 13 -5.45 5.43 -8.89
C GLY A 13 -4.98 6.80 -9.41
N GLN A 14 -5.24 7.09 -10.69
CA GLN A 14 -4.84 8.39 -11.28
C GLN A 14 -5.54 9.60 -10.62
N THR A 15 -6.77 9.45 -10.13
CA THR A 15 -7.43 10.50 -9.34
C THR A 15 -6.69 10.73 -8.02
N GLY A 16 -6.22 9.64 -7.40
CA GLY A 16 -5.36 9.66 -6.23
C GLY A 16 -4.05 10.39 -6.49
N ASN A 17 -3.41 10.17 -7.64
CA ASN A 17 -2.18 10.87 -8.05
C ASN A 17 -2.38 12.39 -8.11
N GLY A 18 -3.52 12.86 -8.61
CA GLY A 18 -3.87 14.29 -8.56
C GLY A 18 -3.95 14.84 -7.12
N ALA A 19 -4.49 14.05 -6.20
CA ALA A 19 -4.54 14.42 -4.78
C ALA A 19 -3.14 14.45 -4.13
N LEU A 20 -2.27 13.49 -4.46
CA LEU A 20 -0.88 13.47 -4.00
C LEU A 20 -0.09 14.68 -4.52
N LEU A 21 -0.28 15.03 -5.80
CA LEU A 21 0.35 16.20 -6.39
C LEU A 21 -0.10 17.48 -5.70
N ALA A 22 -1.39 17.63 -5.42
CA ALA A 22 -1.92 18.76 -4.66
C ALA A 22 -1.37 18.81 -3.22
N ALA A 23 -1.17 17.65 -2.58
CA ALA A 23 -0.56 17.58 -1.25
C ALA A 23 0.91 18.03 -1.27
N LYS A 24 1.71 17.55 -2.24
CA LYS A 24 3.10 17.99 -2.44
C LYS A 24 3.18 19.49 -2.66
N GLN A 25 2.35 20.04 -3.56
CA GLN A 25 2.30 21.49 -3.83
C GLN A 25 1.94 22.32 -2.59
N ALA A 26 1.17 21.74 -1.68
CA ALA A 26 0.81 22.36 -0.40
C ALA A 26 1.81 22.07 0.73
N ASN A 27 2.96 21.44 0.44
CA ASN A 27 3.96 21.00 1.41
C ASN A 27 3.38 20.11 2.52
N LYS A 28 2.51 19.17 2.13
CA LYS A 28 1.90 18.19 3.03
C LYS A 28 2.42 16.79 2.74
N TYR A 29 2.20 15.88 3.68
CA TYR A 29 2.65 14.49 3.56
C TYR A 29 1.67 13.65 2.74
N CYS A 30 2.19 12.57 2.17
CA CYS A 30 1.50 11.69 1.25
C CYS A 30 1.63 10.24 1.69
N VAL A 31 0.58 9.47 1.49
CA VAL A 31 0.61 8.00 1.49
C VAL A 31 0.09 7.52 0.15
N GLY A 32 0.89 6.73 -0.57
CA GLY A 32 0.54 6.16 -1.86
C GLY A 32 -0.23 4.84 -1.75
N VAL A 33 -0.64 4.26 -2.90
CA VAL A 33 -1.34 2.98 -2.98
C VAL A 33 -0.87 2.11 -4.14
N ASP A 34 -1.25 0.83 -4.08
CA ASP A 34 -1.13 -0.23 -5.09
C ASP A 34 0.31 -0.71 -5.31
N VAL A 35 1.25 0.20 -5.53
CA VAL A 35 2.69 -0.07 -5.70
C VAL A 35 3.50 0.94 -4.91
N ASP A 36 4.82 0.75 -4.82
CA ASP A 36 5.72 1.80 -4.37
C ASP A 36 5.64 3.03 -5.30
N GLN A 37 4.85 4.02 -4.88
CA GLN A 37 4.66 5.27 -5.62
C GLN A 37 5.86 6.20 -5.54
N TYR A 38 6.81 5.96 -4.63
CA TYR A 38 8.06 6.72 -4.64
C TYR A 38 8.85 6.43 -5.92
N VAL A 39 8.86 5.16 -6.35
CA VAL A 39 9.52 4.72 -7.58
C VAL A 39 8.64 4.97 -8.82
N SER A 40 7.36 4.62 -8.73
CA SER A 40 6.47 4.65 -9.90
C SER A 40 5.85 6.02 -10.20
N TYR A 41 5.86 6.95 -9.25
CA TYR A 41 5.36 8.31 -9.43
C TYR A 41 6.31 9.36 -8.81
N PRO A 42 7.50 9.56 -9.41
CA PRO A 42 8.54 10.42 -8.84
C PRO A 42 8.13 11.90 -8.73
N ASP A 43 7.10 12.36 -9.45
CA ASP A 43 6.60 13.73 -9.31
C ASP A 43 6.12 14.05 -7.89
N VAL A 44 5.84 13.06 -7.06
CA VAL A 44 5.37 13.23 -5.66
C VAL A 44 6.28 12.58 -4.61
N ASP A 45 7.43 12.04 -5.00
CA ASP A 45 8.44 11.37 -4.16
C ASP A 45 8.69 12.06 -2.80
N SER A 46 8.94 13.37 -2.82
CA SER A 46 9.35 14.16 -1.67
C SER A 46 8.27 14.27 -0.58
N CYS A 47 7.00 14.06 -0.92
CA CYS A 47 5.92 14.04 0.07
C CYS A 47 5.57 12.63 0.56
N LEU A 48 5.97 11.57 -0.16
CA LEU A 48 5.59 10.20 0.13
C LEU A 48 6.30 9.68 1.37
N ILE A 49 5.54 9.44 2.43
CA ILE A 49 6.02 8.74 3.61
C ILE A 49 6.18 7.25 3.33
N THR A 50 5.24 6.64 2.59
CA THR A 50 5.19 5.23 2.20
C THR A 50 4.02 5.02 1.23
N SER A 51 3.81 3.78 0.76
CA SER A 51 2.66 3.36 -0.03
C SER A 51 2.03 2.09 0.54
N ALA A 52 0.70 2.04 0.63
CA ALA A 52 -0.04 0.83 0.95
C ALA A 52 -0.16 -0.05 -0.31
N GLU A 53 0.67 -1.08 -0.41
CA GLU A 53 0.82 -1.87 -1.63
C GLU A 53 -0.24 -2.95 -1.76
N LYS A 54 -0.61 -3.24 -3.01
CA LYS A 54 -1.48 -4.33 -3.43
C LYS A 54 -0.75 -5.08 -4.53
N HIS A 55 -0.23 -6.26 -4.21
CA HIS A 55 0.62 -7.05 -5.11
C HIS A 55 -0.23 -7.78 -6.17
N LEU A 56 -0.86 -7.01 -7.05
CA LEU A 56 -1.68 -7.53 -8.15
C LEU A 56 -0.85 -8.38 -9.12
N ASP A 57 0.44 -8.11 -9.24
CA ASP A 57 1.38 -8.92 -10.00
C ASP A 57 1.43 -10.36 -9.48
N VAL A 58 1.47 -10.56 -8.15
CA VAL A 58 1.39 -11.88 -7.51
C VAL A 58 0.06 -12.55 -7.85
N ALA A 59 -1.05 -11.81 -7.74
CA ALA A 59 -2.38 -12.35 -8.01
C ALA A 59 -2.56 -12.79 -9.47
N VAL A 60 -2.18 -11.93 -10.42
CA VAL A 60 -2.26 -12.21 -11.86
C VAL A 60 -1.33 -13.37 -12.23
N LYS A 61 -0.09 -13.38 -11.71
CA LYS A 61 0.85 -14.47 -11.95
C LYS A 61 0.33 -15.81 -11.45
N GLN A 62 -0.29 -15.85 -10.27
CA GLN A 62 -0.90 -17.07 -9.73
C GLN A 62 -2.04 -17.57 -10.62
N ALA A 63 -2.93 -16.67 -11.06
CA ALA A 63 -4.05 -17.04 -11.93
C ALA A 63 -3.57 -17.63 -13.27
N ILE A 64 -2.59 -16.98 -13.92
CA ILE A 64 -1.98 -17.48 -15.17
C ILE A 64 -1.26 -18.83 -14.92
N THR A 65 -0.54 -18.95 -13.82
CA THR A 65 0.14 -20.20 -13.45
C THR A 65 -0.86 -21.35 -13.25
N ASN A 66 -1.99 -21.10 -12.60
CA ASN A 66 -3.03 -22.12 -12.44
C ASN A 66 -3.61 -22.53 -13.80
N LEU A 67 -3.86 -21.58 -14.69
CA LEU A 67 -4.37 -21.87 -16.04
C LEU A 67 -3.40 -22.74 -16.85
N THR A 68 -2.12 -22.35 -16.89
CA THR A 68 -1.08 -23.09 -17.64
C THR A 68 -0.83 -24.49 -17.10
N LYS A 69 -1.09 -24.73 -15.82
CA LYS A 69 -0.99 -26.06 -15.18
C LYS A 69 -2.31 -26.85 -15.21
N SER A 70 -3.33 -26.36 -15.91
CA SER A 70 -4.68 -26.94 -15.92
C SER A 70 -5.29 -27.10 -14.51
N ALA A 71 -4.88 -26.25 -13.57
CA ALA A 71 -5.33 -26.20 -12.17
C ALA A 71 -6.22 -24.97 -11.89
N PHE A 72 -6.67 -24.25 -12.93
CA PHE A 72 -7.55 -23.10 -12.75
C PHE A 72 -8.93 -23.53 -12.26
N THR A 73 -9.35 -22.94 -11.15
CA THR A 73 -10.71 -23.07 -10.61
C THR A 73 -11.37 -21.70 -10.63
N GLY A 74 -12.58 -21.62 -11.20
CA GLY A 74 -13.40 -20.42 -11.08
C GLY A 74 -13.79 -20.16 -9.62
N GLY A 75 -14.05 -18.90 -9.26
CA GLY A 75 -14.38 -18.48 -7.90
C GLY A 75 -13.50 -17.33 -7.43
N ILE A 76 -13.48 -17.11 -6.11
CA ILE A 76 -12.70 -16.04 -5.48
C ILE A 76 -11.31 -16.57 -5.13
N LEU A 77 -10.29 -15.87 -5.60
CA LEU A 77 -8.91 -16.06 -5.16
C LEU A 77 -8.52 -14.86 -4.30
N SER A 78 -8.41 -15.07 -2.98
CA SER A 78 -8.16 -14.00 -2.02
C SER A 78 -6.67 -13.80 -1.76
N PHE A 79 -6.27 -12.53 -1.71
CA PHE A 79 -4.90 -12.08 -1.44
C PHE A 79 -4.92 -11.11 -0.27
N ASP A 80 -4.13 -11.40 0.75
CA ASP A 80 -4.08 -10.66 2.00
C ASP A 80 -2.64 -10.66 2.56
N ALA A 81 -2.46 -10.20 3.80
CA ALA A 81 -1.13 -10.17 4.40
C ALA A 81 -0.51 -11.59 4.54
N LYS A 82 -1.32 -12.63 4.72
CA LYS A 82 -0.87 -14.00 4.99
C LYS A 82 -0.15 -14.62 3.79
N ASN A 83 -0.57 -14.25 2.58
CA ASN A 83 -0.01 -14.74 1.33
C ASN A 83 0.75 -13.65 0.55
N ASP A 84 1.19 -12.59 1.26
CA ASP A 84 1.89 -11.45 0.69
C ASP A 84 1.15 -10.79 -0.48
N GLY A 85 -0.19 -10.80 -0.43
CA GLY A 85 -1.07 -10.11 -1.37
C GLY A 85 -1.13 -8.59 -1.19
N ILE A 86 -0.76 -8.11 0.00
CA ILE A 86 -0.62 -6.70 0.33
C ILE A 86 0.72 -6.45 1.01
N GLY A 87 1.15 -5.19 1.02
CA GLY A 87 2.42 -4.79 1.59
C GLY A 87 2.44 -3.33 2.05
N LEU A 88 3.61 -2.91 2.49
CA LEU A 88 3.91 -1.52 2.80
C LEU A 88 5.27 -1.22 2.19
N ALA A 89 5.32 -0.22 1.32
CA ALA A 89 6.58 0.22 0.72
C ALA A 89 7.53 0.79 1.79
N PRO A 90 8.85 0.82 1.53
CA PRO A 90 9.81 1.47 2.42
C PRO A 90 9.46 2.93 2.73
N TYR A 91 10.03 3.49 3.80
CA TYR A 91 9.81 4.90 4.15
C TYR A 91 10.68 5.87 3.34
N HIS A 92 11.63 5.35 2.55
CA HIS A 92 12.53 6.13 1.67
C HIS A 92 13.17 7.33 2.39
N ASP A 93 12.94 8.54 1.90
CA ASP A 93 13.45 9.80 2.47
C ASP A 93 12.94 10.10 3.89
N TYR A 94 11.90 9.40 4.33
CA TYR A 94 11.34 9.51 5.67
C TYR A 94 11.87 8.47 6.64
N GLU A 95 12.71 7.52 6.20
CA GLU A 95 13.22 6.42 7.04
C GLU A 95 13.81 6.93 8.36
N SER A 96 14.62 7.98 8.34
CA SER A 96 15.22 8.57 9.55
C SER A 96 14.27 9.45 10.36
N LYS A 97 13.12 9.84 9.79
CA LYS A 97 12.12 10.73 10.38
C LYS A 97 11.00 9.99 11.09
N ILE A 98 10.75 8.73 10.74
CA ILE A 98 9.72 7.93 11.38
C ILE A 98 10.22 7.44 12.75
N PRO A 99 9.52 7.78 13.86
CA PRO A 99 9.90 7.32 15.19
C PRO A 99 9.97 5.79 15.29
N ALA A 100 10.93 5.29 16.07
CA ALA A 100 11.14 3.85 16.21
C ALA A 100 9.92 3.11 16.77
N ASP A 101 9.17 3.73 17.69
CA ASP A 101 7.96 3.15 18.26
C ASP A 101 6.82 3.07 17.21
N VAL A 102 6.75 4.03 16.28
CA VAL A 102 5.81 3.99 15.15
C VAL A 102 6.17 2.84 14.21
N LYS A 103 7.44 2.69 13.84
CA LYS A 103 7.90 1.55 13.03
C LYS A 103 7.57 0.22 13.70
N ALA A 104 7.84 0.09 15.00
CA ALA A 104 7.53 -1.10 15.77
C ALA A 104 6.03 -1.43 15.78
N LYS A 105 5.16 -0.42 15.95
CA LYS A 105 3.70 -0.59 15.86
C LYS A 105 3.26 -1.07 14.49
N ILE A 106 3.82 -0.52 13.40
CA ILE A 106 3.51 -0.96 12.04
C ILE A 106 3.94 -2.42 11.82
N THR A 107 5.15 -2.80 12.24
CA THR A 107 5.64 -4.19 12.15
C THR A 107 4.77 -5.16 12.96
N ASP A 108 4.34 -4.77 14.17
CA ASP A 108 3.42 -5.56 14.99
C ASP A 108 2.06 -5.73 14.30
N ILE A 109 1.48 -4.66 13.76
CA ILE A 109 0.22 -4.72 12.98
C ILE A 109 0.37 -5.65 11.78
N GLN A 110 1.45 -5.52 11.00
CA GLN A 110 1.71 -6.41 9.87
C GLN A 110 1.79 -7.87 10.32
N THR A 111 2.54 -8.16 11.39
CA THR A 111 2.66 -9.52 11.95
C THR A 111 1.30 -10.08 12.33
N LYS A 112 0.48 -9.29 13.04
CA LYS A 112 -0.85 -9.70 13.47
C LYS A 112 -1.84 -9.88 12.32
N LEU A 113 -1.68 -9.14 11.22
CA LEU A 113 -2.45 -9.37 9.99
C LEU A 113 -2.02 -10.69 9.32
N LYS A 114 -0.72 -10.99 9.29
CA LYS A 114 -0.17 -12.24 8.73
C LYS A 114 -0.56 -13.48 9.52
N ASP A 115 -0.49 -13.43 10.85
CA ASP A 115 -0.93 -14.55 11.69
C ASP A 115 -2.47 -14.62 11.85
N GLY A 116 -3.15 -13.50 11.55
CA GLY A 116 -4.60 -13.38 11.57
C GLY A 116 -5.21 -13.13 12.96
N SER A 117 -4.38 -12.81 13.95
CA SER A 117 -4.80 -12.35 15.29
C SER A 117 -5.39 -10.93 15.26
N LEU A 118 -5.06 -10.12 14.26
CA LEU A 118 -5.75 -8.86 13.96
C LEU A 118 -6.70 -9.04 12.78
N LYS A 119 -7.97 -8.62 12.95
CA LYS A 119 -9.01 -8.61 11.92
C LYS A 119 -9.33 -7.18 11.54
N THR A 120 -9.42 -6.91 10.23
CA THR A 120 -9.78 -5.58 9.70
C THR A 120 -11.29 -5.32 9.72
N GLY A 121 -12.11 -6.36 9.93
CA GLY A 121 -13.57 -6.28 9.83
C GLY A 121 -14.09 -6.27 8.38
N VAL A 122 -13.21 -6.36 7.38
CA VAL A 122 -13.59 -6.50 5.97
C VAL A 122 -13.86 -7.97 5.66
N SER A 123 -15.06 -8.29 5.22
CA SER A 123 -15.41 -9.61 4.68
C SER A 123 -15.00 -9.72 3.21
N ALA A 124 -14.41 -10.85 2.83
CA ALA A 124 -14.16 -11.22 1.44
C ALA A 124 -15.43 -11.75 0.76
#